data_AF-A0A3M5KAM0-F1
#
_entry.id   AF-A0A3M5KAM0-F1
#
_cell.length_a   1.000
_cell.length_b   1.000
_cell.length_c   1.000
_cell.angle_alpha   90.00
_cell.angle_beta   90.00
_cell.angle_gamma   90.00
#
_symmetry.space_group_name_H-M   'P 1'
#
loop_
_entity.id
_entity.type
_entity.pdbx_description
1 polymer ?
#
loop_
_entity_poly.entity_id
_entity_poly.type
_entity_poly.pdbx_seq_one_letter_code
_entity_poly.pdbx_strand_id
1 'polypeptide(L)'
;MKNLQLGQTIKRLRGASGLSQGELGKRAGLDPNTVSRFELGTVTPSVDALYRLAVELDCSVRDFFVDFEDDSEKRAFLFNLICEANSAELSRLVDLVSQPAKKS
;
A
#
# COMPACT_ATOMS: atom_id res chain seq x y z
N MET A 1 14.56 16.20 2.38
CA MET A 1 13.32 16.31 1.58
C MET A 1 12.21 15.57 2.32
N LYS A 2 11.01 16.13 2.42
CA LYS A 2 9.84 15.40 2.96
C LYS A 2 9.36 14.41 1.90
N ASN A 3 9.38 13.11 2.19
CA ASN A 3 8.79 12.09 1.31
C ASN A 3 7.30 11.96 1.60
N LEU A 4 6.54 13.02 1.27
CA LEU A 4 5.08 13.09 1.47
C LEU A 4 4.36 11.94 0.78
N GLN A 5 4.83 11.53 -0.41
CA GLN A 5 4.24 10.42 -1.17
C GLN A 5 4.36 9.08 -0.44
N LEU A 6 5.53 8.76 0.11
CA LEU A 6 5.73 7.53 0.90
C LEU A 6 4.81 7.50 2.14
N GLY A 7 4.72 8.63 2.86
CA GLY A 7 3.85 8.74 4.04
C GLY A 7 2.37 8.56 3.70
N GLN A 8 1.91 9.12 2.58
CA GLN A 8 0.54 8.94 2.09
C GLN A 8 0.27 7.49 1.70
N THR A 9 1.21 6.82 1.03
CA THR A 9 1.07 5.40 0.67
C THR A 9 1.01 4.50 1.90
N ILE A 10 1.88 4.71 2.90
CA ILE A 10 1.82 3.98 4.18
C ILE A 10 0.45 4.17 4.84
N LYS A 11 -0.05 5.40 4.89
CA LYS A 11 -1.38 5.71 5.46
C LYS A 11 -2.50 4.99 4.69
N ARG A 12 -2.44 4.98 3.36
CA ARG A 12 -3.41 4.32 2.49
C ARG A 12 -3.43 2.82 2.71
N LEU A 13 -2.26 2.16 2.68
CA LEU A 13 -2.14 0.72 2.90
C LEU A 13 -2.62 0.34 4.31
N ARG A 14 -2.21 1.08 5.34
CA ARG A 14 -2.71 0.89 6.71
C ARG A 14 -4.24 0.99 6.79
N GLY A 15 -4.82 2.00 6.13
CA GLY A 15 -6.26 2.20 6.07
C GLY A 15 -6.99 1.02 5.41
N ALA A 16 -6.44 0.50 4.31
CA ALA A 16 -6.98 -0.68 3.61
C ALA A 16 -6.94 -1.94 4.48
N SER A 17 -5.90 -2.11 5.32
CA SER A 17 -5.80 -3.21 6.28
C SER A 17 -6.65 -3.02 7.56
N GLY A 18 -7.35 -1.89 7.70
CA GLY A 18 -8.22 -1.62 8.86
C GLY A 18 -7.48 -1.36 10.18
N LEU A 19 -6.17 -1.11 10.15
CA LEU A 19 -5.36 -0.92 11.36
C LEU A 19 -5.31 0.55 11.79
N SER A 20 -5.32 0.79 13.10
CA SER A 20 -4.96 2.12 13.63
C SER A 20 -3.43 2.32 13.55
N GLN A 21 -2.96 3.57 13.62
CA GLN A 21 -1.51 3.86 13.65
C GLN A 21 -0.81 3.15 14.82
N GLY A 22 -1.46 3.13 15.98
CA GLY A 22 -0.92 2.46 17.16
C GLY A 22 -0.92 0.94 17.05
N GLU A 23 -1.93 0.37 16.38
CA GLU A 23 -1.98 -1.07 16.13
C GLU A 23 -0.87 -1.49 15.16
N LEU A 24 -0.71 -0.78 14.03
CA LEU A 24 0.38 -1.03 13.09
C LEU A 24 1.74 -0.86 13.74
N GLY A 25 1.91 0.18 14.58
CA GLY A 25 3.15 0.41 15.32
C GLY A 25 3.48 -0.78 16.21
N LYS A 26 2.55 -1.20 17.06
CA LYS A 26 2.73 -2.36 17.96
C LYS A 26 3.09 -3.63 17.19
N ARG A 27 2.34 -3.95 16.14
CA ARG A 27 2.55 -5.16 15.33
C ARG A 27 3.91 -5.15 14.63
N ALA A 28 4.28 -4.02 14.05
CA ALA A 28 5.57 -3.86 13.38
C ALA A 28 6.75 -3.71 14.35
N GLY A 29 6.56 -3.75 15.68
CA GLY A 29 7.62 -3.53 16.66
C GLY A 29 8.18 -2.11 16.62
N LEU A 30 7.31 -1.12 16.39
CA LEU A 30 7.60 0.31 16.34
C LEU A 30 6.84 1.05 17.44
N ASP A 31 7.38 2.19 17.87
CA ASP A 31 6.61 3.08 18.74
C ASP A 31 5.38 3.62 17.97
N PRO A 32 4.16 3.63 18.55
CA PRO A 32 2.95 4.13 17.90
C PRO A 32 3.09 5.52 17.25
N ASN A 33 3.87 6.41 17.86
CA ASN A 33 4.11 7.76 17.35
C ASN A 33 5.03 7.76 16.12
N THR A 34 5.83 6.71 15.94
CA THR A 34 6.72 6.55 14.77
C THR A 34 5.91 6.37 13.49
N VAL A 35 4.84 5.58 13.52
CA VAL A 35 3.94 5.40 12.36
C VAL A 35 3.30 6.74 11.97
N SER A 36 2.83 7.52 12.94
CA SER A 36 2.31 8.87 12.69
C SER A 36 3.35 9.77 12.00
N ARG A 37 4.59 9.75 12.51
CA ARG A 37 5.69 10.55 11.93
C ARG A 37 6.07 10.13 10.52
N PHE A 38 5.99 8.82 10.21
CA PHE A 38 6.15 8.29 8.86
C PHE A 38 5.04 8.78 7.93
N GLU A 39 3.78 8.66 8.35
CA GLU A 39 2.62 9.09 7.55
C GLU A 39 2.60 10.59 7.28
N LEU A 40 3.09 11.41 8.23
CA LEU A 40 3.26 12.84 8.05
C LEU A 40 4.50 13.23 7.22
N GLY A 41 5.34 12.26 6.85
CA GLY A 41 6.59 12.48 6.12
C GLY A 41 7.63 13.28 6.92
N THR A 42 7.50 13.32 8.26
CA THR A 42 8.42 14.03 9.15
C THR A 42 9.66 13.21 9.49
N VAL A 43 9.58 11.89 9.33
CA VAL A 43 10.70 10.95 9.45
C VAL A 43 10.64 9.99 8.28
N THR A 44 11.79 9.70 7.69
CA THR A 44 11.91 8.67 6.66
C THR A 44 12.08 7.30 7.33
N PRO A 45 11.23 6.31 7.01
CA PRO A 45 11.43 4.94 7.49
C PRO A 45 12.78 4.38 7.00
N SER A 46 13.42 3.55 7.83
CA SER A 46 14.52 2.71 7.35
C SER A 46 14.00 1.58 6.47
N VAL A 47 14.88 0.93 5.70
CA VAL A 47 14.52 -0.26 4.90
C VAL A 47 13.94 -1.37 5.79
N ASP A 48 14.53 -1.58 6.97
CA ASP A 48 14.01 -2.52 7.97
C ASP A 48 12.60 -2.15 8.44
N ALA A 49 12.35 -0.87 8.74
CA ALA A 49 11.02 -0.42 9.13
C ALA A 49 10.01 -0.62 7.98
N LEU A 50 10.38 -0.33 6.73
CA LEU A 50 9.52 -0.62 5.57
C LEU A 50 9.21 -2.10 5.44
N TYR A 51 10.21 -2.98 5.62
CA TYR A 51 9.99 -4.42 5.56
C TYR A 51 9.00 -4.90 6.62
N ARG A 52 9.18 -4.46 7.88
CA ARG A 52 8.26 -4.80 8.98
C ARG A 52 6.84 -4.29 8.73
N LEU A 53 6.71 -3.07 8.19
CA LEU A 53 5.41 -2.54 7.80
C LEU A 53 4.78 -3.36 6.67
N ALA A 54 5.57 -3.79 5.67
CA ALA A 54 5.06 -4.57 4.54
C ALA A 54 4.48 -5.92 5.00
N VAL A 55 5.18 -6.60 5.90
CA VAL A 55 4.74 -7.88 6.49
C VAL A 55 3.40 -7.71 7.20
N GLU A 56 3.26 -6.69 8.05
CA GLU A 56 2.02 -6.48 8.81
C GLU A 56 0.85 -5.95 7.98
N LEU A 57 1.13 -5.36 6.82
CA LEU A 57 0.14 -4.86 5.88
C LEU A 57 -0.21 -5.87 4.77
N ASP A 58 0.42 -7.04 4.78
CA ASP A 58 0.29 -8.07 3.75
C ASP A 58 0.56 -7.52 2.33
N CYS A 59 1.64 -6.76 2.19
CA CYS A 59 2.05 -6.16 0.93
C CYS A 59 3.56 -6.30 0.66
N SER A 60 3.99 -5.96 -0.55
CA SER A 60 5.40 -5.88 -0.90
C SER A 60 5.98 -4.51 -0.53
N VAL A 61 7.28 -4.46 -0.25
CA VAL A 61 8.00 -3.17 -0.07
C VAL A 61 7.88 -2.29 -1.33
N ARG A 62 7.77 -2.91 -2.51
CA ARG A 62 7.54 -2.18 -3.77
C ARG A 62 6.28 -1.33 -3.71
N ASP A 63 5.23 -1.81 -3.05
CA ASP A 63 3.91 -1.17 -3.03
C ASP A 63 3.94 0.20 -2.33
N PHE A 64 4.94 0.46 -1.49
CA PHE A 64 5.18 1.78 -0.89
C PHE A 64 5.62 2.86 -1.88
N PHE A 65 6.16 2.44 -3.03
CA PHE A 65 6.75 3.31 -4.05
C PHE A 65 5.95 3.30 -5.35
N VAL A 66 4.86 2.53 -5.42
CA VAL A 66 3.93 2.58 -6.55
C VAL A 66 3.02 3.77 -6.35
N ASP A 67 3.16 4.75 -7.24
CA ASP A 67 2.24 5.87 -7.36
C ASP A 67 1.66 5.88 -8.77
N PHE A 68 0.37 6.13 -8.87
CA PHE A 68 -0.34 6.17 -10.15
C PHE A 68 -1.05 7.50 -10.28
N GLU A 69 -0.31 8.51 -10.72
CA GLU A 69 -0.84 9.86 -10.96
C GLU A 69 -1.67 9.88 -12.25
N ASP A 70 -1.36 9.02 -13.24
CA ASP A 70 -2.10 8.91 -14.50
C ASP A 70 -2.75 7.53 -14.73
N ASP A 71 -3.90 7.54 -15.39
CA ASP A 71 -4.64 6.32 -15.75
C ASP A 71 -3.88 5.45 -16.76
N SER A 72 -2.99 6.01 -17.57
CA SER A 72 -2.16 5.23 -18.50
C SER A 72 -1.12 4.41 -17.76
N GLU A 73 -0.55 4.93 -16.67
CA GLU A 73 0.37 4.20 -15.80
C GLU A 73 -0.36 3.06 -15.07
N LYS A 74 -1.59 3.32 -14.58
CA LYS A 74 -2.47 2.27 -14.00
C LYS A 74 -2.70 1.16 -15.01
N ARG A 75 -3.09 1.51 -16.25
CA ARG A 75 -3.35 0.54 -17.33
C ARG A 75 -2.11 -0.27 -17.68
N ALA A 76 -0.95 0.38 -17.82
CA ALA A 76 0.31 -0.29 -18.15
C ALA A 76 0.74 -1.27 -17.05
N PHE A 77 0.61 -0.88 -15.79
CA PHE A 77 0.88 -1.76 -14.66
C PHE A 77 -0.06 -2.97 -14.61
N LEU A 78 -1.37 -2.72 -14.75
CA LEU A 78 -2.36 -3.79 -14.79
C LEU A 78 -2.13 -4.75 -15.96
N PHE A 79 -1.74 -4.22 -17.12
CA PHE A 79 -1.40 -5.06 -18.28
C PHE A 79 -0.23 -6.00 -17.97
N ASN A 80 0.85 -5.49 -17.40
CA ASN A 80 1.98 -6.32 -16.99
C ASN A 80 1.58 -7.39 -15.96
N LEU A 81 0.76 -7.02 -14.98
CA LEU A 81 0.27 -7.97 -13.97
C LEU A 81 -0.58 -9.07 -14.61
N ILE A 82 -1.46 -8.72 -15.55
CA ILE A 82 -2.31 -9.66 -16.28
C ILE A 82 -1.45 -10.65 -17.09
N CYS A 83 -0.35 -10.20 -17.69
CA CYS A 83 0.55 -11.06 -18.46
C CYS A 83 1.22 -12.15 -17.61
N GLU A 84 1.47 -11.89 -16.33
CA GLU A 84 2.15 -12.82 -15.41
C GLU A 84 1.18 -13.60 -14.51
N ALA A 85 -0.11 -13.23 -14.49
CA ALA A 85 -1.11 -13.82 -13.63
C ALA A 85 -1.57 -15.22 -14.07
N ASN A 86 -1.82 -16.10 -13.10
CA ASN A 86 -2.45 -17.40 -13.35
C ASN A 86 -3.99 -17.29 -13.46
N SER A 87 -4.64 -18.40 -13.82
CA SER A 87 -6.09 -18.43 -14.02
C SER A 87 -6.91 -18.04 -12.78
N ALA A 88 -6.45 -18.36 -11.57
CA ALA A 88 -7.14 -18.01 -10.34
C ALA A 88 -7.01 -16.51 -10.00
N GLU A 89 -5.83 -15.93 -10.25
CA GLU A 89 -5.60 -14.49 -10.12
C GLU A 89 -6.43 -13.68 -11.13
N LEU A 90 -6.49 -14.13 -12.39
CA LEU A 90 -7.30 -13.50 -13.42
C LEU A 90 -8.80 -13.53 -13.08
N SER A 91 -9.31 -14.65 -12.56
CA SER A 91 -10.71 -14.74 -12.12
C SER A 91 -11.01 -13.72 -11.02
N ARG A 92 -10.15 -13.62 -10.00
CA ARG A 92 -10.31 -12.64 -8.91
C ARG A 92 -10.28 -11.21 -9.43
N LEU A 93 -9.41 -10.90 -10.39
CA LEU A 93 -9.30 -9.57 -10.98
C LEU A 93 -10.57 -9.20 -11.76
N VAL A 94 -11.11 -10.13 -12.56
CA VAL A 94 -12.38 -9.95 -13.28
C VAL A 94 -13.52 -9.69 -12.31
N ASP A 95 -13.62 -10.47 -11.23
CA ASP A 95 -14.65 -10.29 -10.21
C ASP A 95 -14.55 -8.92 -9.53
N LEU A 96 -13.33 -8.44 -9.26
CA LEU A 96 -13.09 -7.16 -8.60
C LEU A 96 -13.55 -5.98 -9.48
N VAL A 97 -13.24 -5.99 -10.79
CA VAL A 97 -13.57 -4.88 -11.71
C VAL A 97 -15.00 -4.93 -12.23
N SER A 98 -15.64 -6.10 -12.20
CA SER A 98 -17.02 -6.30 -12.68
C SER A 98 -18.06 -5.95 -11.61
N GLN A 99 -17.65 -5.75 -10.36
CA GLN A 99 -18.57 -5.26 -9.33
C GLN A 99 -19.04 -3.85 -9.70
N PRO A 100 -20.37 -3.60 -9.73
CA PRO A 100 -20.88 -2.26 -10.02
C PRO A 100 -20.31 -1.30 -8.98
N ALA A 101 -19.62 -0.26 -9.45
CA ALA A 101 -19.10 0.79 -8.58
C ALA A 101 -20.23 1.23 -7.65
N LYS A 102 -20.05 1.10 -6.32
CA LYS A 102 -21.00 1.64 -5.35
C LYS A 102 -21.15 3.12 -5.67
N LYS A 103 -22.30 3.51 -6.24
CA LYS A 103 -22.69 4.91 -6.38
C LYS A 103 -22.71 5.49 -4.96
N SER A 104 -21.71 6.31 -4.64
CA SER A 104 -21.78 7.22 -3.50
C SER A 104 -22.59 8.45 -3.85
#